data_AF-A0A924A3B2-F1
#
_entry.id   AF-A0A924A3B2-F1
#
_cell.length_a   1.000
_cell.length_b   1.000
_cell.length_c   1.000
_cell.angle_alpha   90.00
_cell.angle_beta   90.00
_cell.angle_gamma   90.00
#
_symmetry.space_group_name_H-M   'P 1'
#
loop_
_entity.id
_entity.type
_entity.pdbx_description
1 polymer ?
#
loop_
_entity_poly.entity_id
_entity_poly.type
_entity_poly.pdbx_seq_one_letter_code
_entity_poly.pdbx_strand_id
1 'polypeptide(L)' 'IKKKPAVLETEFGDVIAIRHMMFLSLSYDHRVVDGSLGGMFVRRVADYLENWNIDREI' A
#
# COMPACT_ATOMS: atom_id res chain seq x y z
N ILE A 1 1.42 -11.27 4.48
CA ILE A 1 2.47 -10.59 3.68
C ILE A 1 3.15 -11.63 2.80
N LYS A 2 3.29 -11.41 1.50
CA LYS A 2 3.92 -12.33 0.54
C LYS A 2 5.07 -11.63 -0.17
N LYS A 3 6.15 -12.36 -0.47
CA LYS A 3 7.27 -11.86 -1.28
C LYS A 3 6.89 -11.88 -2.76
N LYS A 4 7.11 -10.78 -3.48
CA LYS A 4 6.81 -10.65 -4.91
C LYS A 4 7.94 -9.91 -5.62
N PRO A 5 8.32 -10.31 -6.86
CA PRO A 5 9.27 -9.56 -7.66
C PRO A 5 8.63 -8.24 -8.11
N ALA A 6 9.38 -7.15 -8.02
CA ALA A 6 9.02 -5.82 -8.51
C ALA A 6 10.26 -5.17 -9.15
N VAL A 7 10.03 -4.36 -10.18
CA VAL A 7 11.10 -3.58 -10.80
C VAL A 7 11.40 -2.38 -9.90
N LEU A 8 12.69 -2.10 -9.68
CA LEU A 8 13.20 -0.93 -9.01
C LEU A 8 14.13 -0.20 -9.97
N GLU A 9 13.85 1.08 -10.19
CA GLU A 9 14.72 1.97 -10.97
C GLU A 9 15.88 2.41 -10.09
N THR A 10 17.11 2.27 -10.59
CA THR A 10 18.34 2.72 -9.91
C THR A 10 19.16 3.59 -10.84
N GLU A 11 20.14 4.32 -10.31
CA GLU A 11 21.06 5.15 -11.11
C GLU A 11 21.84 4.34 -12.17
N PHE A 12 21.93 3.02 -11.99
CA PHE A 12 22.63 2.10 -12.89
C PHE A 12 21.68 1.31 -13.82
N GLY A 13 20.38 1.62 -13.79
CA GLY A 13 19.33 0.96 -14.57
C GLY A 13 18.32 0.18 -13.74
N ASP A 14 17.44 -0.56 -14.42
CA ASP A 14 16.33 -1.28 -13.81
C ASP A 14 16.78 -2.63 -13.24
N VAL A 15 16.41 -2.91 -11.99
CA VAL A 15 16.68 -4.20 -11.33
C VAL A 15 15.39 -4.85 -10.86
N ILE A 16 15.35 -6.19 -10.85
CA ILE A 16 14.25 -6.95 -10.24
C ILE A 16 14.59 -7.21 -8.78
N ALA A 17 13.85 -6.58 -7.87
CA ALA A 17 13.97 -6.75 -6.43
C ALA A 17 12.77 -7.51 -5.84
N ILE A 18 12.96 -8.16 -4.69
CA ILE A 18 11.89 -8.85 -3.98
C ILE A 18 11.29 -7.90 -2.94
N ARG A 19 10.00 -7.55 -3.08
CA ARG A 19 9.27 -6.72 -2.11
C ARG A 19 8.31 -7.54 -1.27
N HIS A 20 8.12 -7.11 -0.02
CA HIS A 20 7.07 -7.62 0.87
C HIS A 20 5.76 -6.90 0.55
N MET A 21 4.78 -7.64 0.03
CA MET A 21 3.47 -7.13 -0.37
C MET A 21 2.39 -7.62 0.59
N MET A 22 1.43 -6.75 0.92
CA MET A 22 0.20 -7.12 1.61
C MET A 22 -1.01 -6.70 0.79
N PHE A 23 -2.09 -7.46 0.89
CA PHE A 23 -3.37 -7.10 0.29
C PHE A 23 -4.28 -6.57 1.40
N LEU A 24 -4.87 -5.40 1.16
CA LEU A 24 -5.86 -4.80 2.04
C LEU A 24 -7.24 -4.97 1.44
N SER A 25 -8.21 -5.33 2.27
CA SER A 25 -9.61 -5.48 1.89
C SER A 25 -10.48 -4.71 2.88
N LEU A 26 -11.39 -3.88 2.38
CA LEU A 26 -12.40 -3.19 3.17
C LEU A 26 -13.79 -3.67 2.74
N SER A 27 -14.54 -4.20 3.71
CA SER A 27 -15.98 -4.41 3.56
C SER A 27 -16.71 -3.21 4.16
N TYR A 28 -17.67 -2.66 3.44
CA TYR A 28 -18.46 -1.50 3.87
C TYR A 28 -19.91 -1.66 3.42
N ASP A 29 -20.80 -0.92 4.08
CA ASP A 29 -22.21 -0.85 3.71
C ASP A 29 -22.42 0.17 2.59
N HIS A 30 -22.75 -0.32 1.40
CA HIS A 30 -22.99 0.50 0.21
C HIS A 30 -24.19 1.45 0.32
N ARG A 31 -25.08 1.24 1.31
CA ARG A 31 -26.19 2.16 1.58
C ARG A 31 -25.72 3.46 2.22
N VAL A 32 -24.54 3.44 2.85
CA VAL A 32 -23.97 4.57 3.59
C VAL A 32 -22.72 5.11 2.90
N VAL A 33 -21.89 4.23 2.33
CA VAL A 33 -20.58 4.57 1.75
C VAL A 33 -20.56 4.12 0.29
N ASP A 34 -20.28 5.04 -0.62
CA ASP A 34 -20.05 4.67 -2.01
C ASP A 34 -18.65 4.04 -2.21
N GLY A 35 -18.47 3.33 -3.32
CA GLY A 35 -17.22 2.62 -3.57
C GLY A 35 -16.02 3.48 -3.88
N SER A 36 -16.23 4.72 -4.35
CA SER A 36 -15.13 5.67 -4.53
C SER A 36 -14.58 6.13 -3.18
N LEU A 37 -15.45 6.44 -2.23
CA LEU A 37 -15.09 6.82 -0.87
C LEU A 37 -14.39 5.68 -0.14
N GLY A 38 -14.94 4.47 -0.21
CA GLY A 38 -14.31 3.26 0.35
C GLY A 38 -12.94 2.97 -0.26
N GLY A 39 -12.80 3.11 -1.59
CA GLY A 39 -11.54 2.93 -2.31
C GLY A 39 -10.48 3.97 -1.91
N MET A 40 -10.87 5.25 -1.84
CA MET A 40 -10.00 6.33 -1.38
C MET A 40 -9.52 6.11 0.05
N PHE A 41 -10.39 5.64 0.95
CA PHE A 41 -10.01 5.32 2.32
C PHE A 41 -8.92 4.24 2.37
N VAL A 42 -9.12 3.11 1.69
CA VAL A 42 -8.12 2.02 1.66
C VAL A 42 -6.81 2.49 1.03
N ARG A 43 -6.88 3.30 -0.04
CA ARG A 43 -5.68 3.89 -0.65
C ARG A 43 -4.92 4.77 0.34
N ARG A 44 -5.63 5.64 1.06
CA ARG A 44 -5.03 6.52 2.06
C ARG A 44 -4.33 5.75 3.18
N VAL A 45 -4.96 4.67 3.65
CA VAL A 45 -4.35 3.76 4.64
C VAL A 45 -3.08 3.11 4.06
N ALA A 46 -3.13 2.64 2.81
CA ALA A 46 -1.95 2.09 2.13
C ALA A 46 -0.81 3.11 2.09
N ASP A 47 -1.09 4.35 1.67
CA ASP A 47 -0.08 5.42 1.59
C ASP A 47 0.56 5.72 2.96
N TYR A 48 -0.24 5.69 4.04
CA TYR A 48 0.29 5.89 5.40
C TYR A 48 1.22 4.76 5.85
N LEU A 49 0.88 3.51 5.51
CA LEU A 49 1.72 2.35 5.86
C LEU A 49 2.99 2.30 5.00
N GLU A 50 2.91 2.68 3.72
CA GLU A 50 4.06 2.73 2.82
C GLU A 50 5.07 3.82 3.22
N ASN A 51 4.60 4.93 3.79
CA ASN A 51 5.42 6.06 4.24
C ASN A 51 5.58 6.09 5.76
N TRP A 52 5.53 4.93 6.42
CA TRP A 52 5.60 4.86 7.87
C TRP A 52 6.98 5.30 8.39
N ASN A 53 7.02 6.27 9.30
CA ASN A 53 8.25 6.67 9.99
C ASN A 53 8.52 5.71 11.15
N ILE A 54 9.62 4.96 11.06
CA ILE A 54 10.02 3.99 12.09
C ILE A 54 10.52 4.65 13.38
N ASP A 55 11.01 5.88 13.29
CA ASP A 55 11.56 6.66 14.40
C ASP A 55 10.51 7.56 15.08
N ARG A 56 9.23 7.29 14.82
CA ARG A 56 8.13 8.06 15.41
C ARG A 56 8.08 7.83 16.93
N GLU A 57 8.16 8.91 17.71
CA GLU A 57 7.91 8.87 19.16
C GLU A 57 6.44 8.51 19.44
N ILE A 58 6.23 7.63 20.44
CA ILE A 58 4.94 7.07 20.85
C ILE A 58 4.33 7.94 21.96
#